data_AF-A0A453FFX6-F1
#
_entry.id   AF-A0A453FFX6-F1
#
_cell.length_a   1.000
_cell.length_b   1.000
_cell.length_c   1.000
_cell.angle_alpha   90.00
_cell.angle_beta   90.00
_cell.angle_gamma   90.00
#
_symmetry.space_group_name_H-M   'P 1'
#
loop_
_entity.id
_entity.type
_entity.pdbx_description
1 polymer ?
#
loop_
_entity_poly.entity_id
_entity_poly.type
_entity_poly.pdbx_seq_one_letter_code
_entity_poly.pdbx_strand_id
1 'polypeptide(L)'
;QFLEVHVVVMIPIRLSTTFKIVELIRVYIIGGDGTQKGAYEIFKEIRRRGLKVAVAGIPKTIDNDIAVIDKSFGFDTAVEEAQRAIDAAHVEASSAENGIGLVKLMGRYSGFIAMYATLASRDVDCCLIPESPFYLEGEGGLFEYIERRLKENNHMVIVVAEGAGQDLIAKSIPVADQLDASGNKLLLDVGLWLTHKIKGSLQEQKDGDDH
;
A
#
# COMPACT_ATOMS: atom_id res chain seq x y z
N GLN A 1 15.30 -34.58 2.47
CA GLN A 1 16.42 -33.64 2.27
C GLN A 1 15.94 -32.27 2.72
N PHE A 2 16.43 -31.78 3.85
CA PHE A 2 16.07 -30.45 4.36
C PHE A 2 16.78 -29.40 3.51
N LEU A 3 16.01 -28.49 2.90
CA LEU A 3 16.55 -27.31 2.24
C LEU A 3 16.87 -26.29 3.35
N GLU A 4 18.14 -26.13 3.71
CA GLU A 4 18.57 -24.96 4.50
C GLU A 4 18.52 -23.74 3.59
N VAL A 5 17.50 -22.89 3.78
CA VAL A 5 17.38 -21.61 3.10
C VAL A 5 18.01 -20.54 3.98
N HIS A 6 19.28 -20.21 3.71
CA HIS A 6 19.93 -19.05 4.31
C HIS A 6 19.44 -17.78 3.62
N VAL A 7 18.58 -17.01 4.29
CA VAL A 7 18.17 -15.67 3.85
C VAL A 7 19.26 -14.68 4.26
N VAL A 8 20.03 -14.20 3.28
CA VAL A 8 21.11 -13.22 3.51
C VAL A 8 20.71 -11.87 2.89
N VAL A 9 20.49 -10.86 3.73
CA VAL A 9 20.31 -9.47 3.30
C VAL A 9 21.64 -8.74 3.48
N MET A 10 22.34 -8.42 2.38
CA MET A 10 23.63 -7.71 2.45
C MET A 10 24.02 -7.00 1.14
N ILE A 11 24.94 -6.03 1.25
CA ILE A 11 25.40 -5.10 0.19
C ILE A 11 26.15 -5.85 -0.95
N PRO A 12 25.99 -5.48 -2.24
CA PRO A 12 26.45 -6.28 -3.40
C PRO A 12 27.94 -6.67 -3.40
N ILE A 13 28.82 -5.76 -2.95
CA ILE A 13 30.27 -5.97 -2.94
C ILE A 13 30.68 -7.01 -1.88
N ARG A 14 29.97 -7.05 -0.74
CA ARG A 14 30.19 -8.07 0.30
C ARG A 14 29.67 -9.43 -0.16
N LEU A 15 28.53 -9.47 -0.86
CA LEU A 15 27.90 -10.71 -1.30
C LEU A 15 28.80 -11.58 -2.19
N SER A 16 29.44 -10.99 -3.20
CA SER A 16 30.32 -11.74 -4.11
C SER A 16 31.58 -12.31 -3.41
N THR A 17 32.06 -11.63 -2.37
CA THR A 17 33.15 -12.14 -1.52
C THR A 17 32.64 -13.25 -0.59
N THR A 18 31.45 -13.10 0.00
CA THR A 18 30.78 -14.15 0.78
C THR A 18 30.51 -15.40 -0.07
N PHE A 19 30.07 -15.27 -1.33
CA PHE A 19 29.82 -16.42 -2.20
C PHE A 19 31.07 -17.27 -2.46
N LYS A 20 32.24 -16.62 -2.53
CA LYS A 20 33.52 -17.32 -2.70
C LYS A 20 33.97 -18.01 -1.41
N ILE A 21 33.66 -17.43 -0.24
CA ILE A 21 34.02 -18.00 1.08
C ILE A 21 33.13 -19.19 1.42
N VAL A 22 31.85 -19.15 1.04
CA VAL A 22 30.83 -20.13 1.44
C VAL A 22 30.54 -21.16 0.34
N GLU A 23 31.33 -21.19 -0.75
CA GLU A 23 31.16 -22.10 -1.91
C GLU A 23 29.72 -22.14 -2.47
N LEU A 24 29.07 -20.97 -2.51
CA LEU A 24 27.66 -20.88 -2.88
C LEU A 24 27.50 -21.02 -4.41
N ILE A 25 26.78 -22.05 -4.86
CA ILE A 25 26.56 -22.32 -6.30
C ILE A 25 25.29 -21.68 -6.88
N ARG A 26 24.32 -21.31 -6.02
CA ARG A 26 23.01 -20.79 -6.42
C ARG A 26 22.49 -19.77 -5.42
N VAL A 27 21.92 -18.67 -5.91
CA VAL A 27 21.31 -17.61 -5.10
C VAL A 27 19.92 -17.33 -5.63
N TYR A 28 18.92 -17.43 -4.76
CA TYR A 28 17.54 -17.04 -5.05
C TYR A 28 17.25 -15.71 -4.36
N ILE A 29 16.80 -14.73 -5.13
CA ILE A 29 16.58 -13.36 -4.65
C ILE A 29 15.10 -13.04 -4.77
N ILE A 30 14.43 -12.93 -3.61
CA ILE A 30 12.99 -12.70 -3.52
C ILE A 30 12.73 -11.24 -3.14
N GLY A 31 11.96 -10.52 -3.94
CA GLY A 31 11.59 -9.13 -3.63
C GLY A 31 11.05 -8.36 -4.83
N GLY A 32 10.69 -7.10 -4.58
CA GLY A 32 10.17 -6.18 -5.59
C GLY A 32 11.28 -5.52 -6.42
N ASP A 33 10.94 -4.45 -7.14
CA ASP A 33 11.82 -3.81 -8.12
C ASP A 33 13.21 -3.44 -7.61
N GLY A 34 13.31 -2.85 -6.42
CA GLY A 34 14.60 -2.50 -5.81
C GLY A 34 15.47 -3.74 -5.57
N THR A 35 14.85 -4.83 -5.11
CA THR A 35 15.53 -6.11 -4.89
C THR A 35 15.97 -6.75 -6.20
N GLN A 36 15.14 -6.68 -7.25
CA GLN A 36 15.49 -7.22 -8.58
C GLN A 36 16.60 -6.41 -9.27
N LYS A 37 16.61 -5.07 -9.09
CA LYS A 37 17.75 -4.22 -9.50
C LYS A 37 19.03 -4.65 -8.77
N GLY A 38 18.96 -4.88 -7.47
CA GLY A 38 20.08 -5.43 -6.68
C GLY A 38 20.55 -6.81 -7.19
N ALA A 39 19.62 -7.70 -7.52
CA ALA A 39 19.91 -9.02 -8.10
C ALA A 39 20.69 -8.90 -9.41
N TYR A 40 20.32 -7.95 -10.26
CA TYR A 40 21.02 -7.68 -11.51
C TYR A 40 22.45 -7.15 -11.29
N GLU A 41 22.66 -6.27 -10.31
CA GLU A 41 24.01 -5.81 -9.93
C GLU A 41 24.88 -6.96 -9.41
N ILE A 42 24.31 -7.84 -8.58
CA ILE A 42 25.00 -9.03 -8.08
C ILE A 42 25.39 -9.97 -9.23
N PHE A 43 24.47 -10.20 -10.17
CA PHE A 43 24.73 -11.01 -11.36
C PHE A 43 25.89 -10.44 -12.20
N LYS A 44 25.91 -9.12 -12.45
CA LYS A 44 27.02 -8.46 -13.16
C LYS A 44 28.35 -8.66 -12.45
N GLU A 45 28.37 -8.53 -11.13
CA GLU A 45 29.60 -8.71 -10.34
C GLU A 45 30.11 -10.17 -10.35
N ILE A 46 29.21 -11.15 -10.25
CA ILE A 46 29.51 -12.59 -10.37
C ILE A 46 30.14 -12.88 -11.73
N ARG A 47 29.55 -12.35 -12.81
CA ARG A 47 30.07 -12.49 -14.19
C ARG A 47 31.46 -11.86 -14.33
N ARG A 48 31.64 -10.64 -13.82
CA ARG A 48 32.93 -9.92 -13.84
C ARG A 48 34.04 -10.70 -13.14
N ARG A 49 33.71 -11.39 -12.04
CA ARG A 49 34.67 -12.20 -11.27
C ARG A 49 34.84 -13.64 -11.79
N GLY A 50 34.12 -14.05 -12.83
CA GLY A 50 34.18 -15.41 -13.39
C GLY A 50 33.64 -16.49 -12.43
N LEU A 51 32.80 -16.12 -11.47
CA LEU A 51 32.25 -17.05 -10.48
C LEU A 51 31.15 -17.91 -11.11
N LYS A 52 31.15 -19.22 -10.83
CA LYS A 52 30.14 -20.17 -11.32
C LYS A 52 28.92 -20.21 -10.38
N VAL A 53 28.23 -19.07 -10.24
CA VAL A 53 27.06 -18.92 -9.38
C VAL A 53 25.84 -18.61 -10.23
N ALA A 54 24.76 -19.36 -10.06
CA ALA A 54 23.48 -19.04 -10.66
C ALA A 54 22.71 -18.02 -9.80
N VAL A 55 22.14 -17.00 -10.42
CA VAL A 55 21.28 -16.00 -9.76
C VAL A 55 19.88 -16.12 -10.35
N ALA A 56 18.89 -16.34 -9.50
CA ALA A 56 17.49 -16.43 -9.89
C ALA A 56 16.67 -15.40 -9.10
N GLY A 57 16.04 -14.47 -9.79
CA GLY A 57 15.10 -13.50 -9.21
C GLY A 57 13.69 -14.09 -9.13
N ILE A 58 13.06 -13.96 -7.96
CA ILE A 58 11.66 -14.33 -7.74
C ILE A 58 10.92 -13.01 -7.43
N PRO A 59 10.18 -12.45 -8.40
CA PRO A 59 9.56 -11.15 -8.24
C PRO A 59 8.43 -11.23 -7.22
N LYS A 60 8.49 -10.37 -6.19
CA LYS A 60 7.47 -10.25 -5.15
C LYS A 60 6.97 -8.81 -5.07
N THR A 61 5.70 -8.64 -5.40
CA THR A 61 4.91 -7.49 -5.01
C THR A 61 3.60 -8.01 -4.41
N ILE A 62 3.06 -7.33 -3.41
CA ILE A 62 1.69 -7.60 -2.95
C ILE A 62 0.69 -6.70 -3.66
N ASP A 63 1.15 -5.62 -4.28
CA ASP A 63 0.30 -4.66 -4.99
C ASP A 63 -0.13 -5.17 -6.38
N ASN A 64 0.26 -6.40 -6.75
CA ASN A 64 0.01 -7.06 -8.04
C ASN A 64 0.30 -6.19 -9.28
N ASP A 65 1.39 -5.43 -9.25
CA ASP A 65 1.76 -4.43 -10.26
C ASP A 65 2.88 -4.90 -11.21
N ILE A 66 3.10 -6.21 -11.34
CA ILE A 66 4.12 -6.76 -12.26
C ILE A 66 3.54 -6.88 -13.67
N ALA A 67 4.03 -6.07 -14.60
CA ALA A 67 3.53 -5.95 -15.99
C ALA A 67 3.54 -7.25 -16.84
N VAL A 68 4.12 -8.36 -16.36
CA VAL A 68 4.30 -9.62 -17.11
C VAL A 68 3.54 -10.79 -16.48
N ILE A 69 2.95 -10.63 -15.29
CA ILE A 69 2.17 -11.67 -14.64
C ILE A 69 0.81 -11.12 -14.20
N ASP A 70 -0.25 -11.89 -14.39
CA ASP A 70 -1.60 -11.49 -13.97
C ASP A 70 -1.73 -11.48 -12.44
N LYS A 71 -0.87 -12.24 -11.75
CA LYS A 71 -0.96 -12.45 -10.31
C LYS A 71 0.39 -12.70 -9.66
N SER A 72 0.73 -11.87 -8.67
CA SER A 72 1.88 -12.07 -7.80
C SER A 72 1.51 -12.87 -6.54
N PHE A 73 2.48 -13.57 -5.97
CA PHE A 73 2.24 -14.33 -4.75
C PHE A 73 2.00 -13.39 -3.55
N GLY A 74 1.06 -13.78 -2.70
CA GLY A 74 0.63 -12.99 -1.54
C GLY A 74 -0.47 -11.97 -1.82
N PHE A 75 -0.85 -11.74 -3.09
CA PHE A 75 -1.97 -10.84 -3.43
C PHE A 75 -3.31 -11.35 -2.85
N ASP A 76 -3.66 -12.62 -3.07
CA ASP A 76 -4.92 -13.19 -2.54
C ASP A 76 -5.00 -13.09 -1.04
N THR A 77 -3.93 -13.49 -0.36
CA THR A 77 -3.85 -13.39 1.10
C THR A 77 -3.99 -11.94 1.54
N ALA A 78 -3.37 -10.97 0.85
CA ALA A 78 -3.54 -9.56 1.17
C ALA A 78 -4.98 -9.07 0.99
N VAL A 79 -5.70 -9.55 -0.04
CA VAL A 79 -7.12 -9.25 -0.24
C VAL A 79 -7.97 -9.87 0.88
N GLU A 80 -7.73 -11.13 1.24
CA GLU A 80 -8.41 -11.80 2.35
C GLU A 80 -8.20 -11.05 3.67
N GLU A 81 -6.96 -10.64 3.96
CA GLU A 81 -6.66 -9.82 5.15
C GLU A 81 -7.36 -8.45 5.11
N ALA A 82 -7.38 -7.81 3.95
CA ALA A 82 -8.05 -6.54 3.77
C ALA A 82 -9.56 -6.64 4.01
N GLN A 83 -10.20 -7.73 3.57
CA GLN A 83 -11.62 -7.98 3.85
C GLN A 83 -11.88 -8.11 5.35
N ARG A 84 -11.03 -8.84 6.09
CA ARG A 84 -11.17 -8.95 7.55
C ARG A 84 -11.09 -7.59 8.25
N ALA A 85 -10.22 -6.71 7.77
CA ALA A 85 -10.12 -5.34 8.29
C ALA A 85 -11.36 -4.49 7.96
N ILE A 86 -11.90 -4.63 6.74
CA ILE A 86 -13.14 -3.97 6.31
C ILE A 86 -14.32 -4.43 7.15
N ASP A 87 -14.49 -5.74 7.36
CA ASP A 87 -15.59 -6.30 8.16
C ASP A 87 -15.55 -5.77 9.59
N ALA A 88 -14.35 -5.69 10.20
CA ALA A 88 -14.17 -5.12 11.52
C ALA A 88 -14.53 -3.62 11.56
N ALA A 89 -14.11 -2.85 10.55
CA ALA A 89 -14.44 -1.43 10.45
C ALA A 89 -15.93 -1.19 10.23
N HIS A 90 -16.62 -2.06 9.48
CA HIS A 90 -18.07 -1.99 9.30
C HIS A 90 -18.82 -2.25 10.62
N VAL A 91 -18.42 -3.28 11.37
CA VAL A 91 -19.02 -3.57 12.69
C VAL A 91 -18.84 -2.38 13.64
N GLU A 92 -17.68 -1.75 13.66
CA GLU A 92 -17.45 -0.55 14.47
C GLU A 92 -18.29 0.65 14.00
N ALA A 93 -18.28 0.93 12.70
CA ALA A 93 -19.01 2.06 12.11
C ALA A 93 -20.52 1.95 12.33
N SER A 94 -21.10 0.77 12.10
CA SER A 94 -22.53 0.50 12.28
C SER A 94 -22.99 0.52 13.75
N SER A 95 -22.05 0.38 14.69
CA SER A 95 -22.35 0.40 16.13
C SER A 95 -22.39 1.82 16.72
N ALA A 96 -21.99 2.84 15.96
CA ALA A 96 -22.00 4.24 16.38
C ALA A 96 -22.93 5.10 15.51
N GLU A 97 -23.63 6.06 16.11
CA GLU A 97 -24.41 7.03 15.36
C GLU A 97 -23.49 7.94 14.54
N ASN A 98 -23.74 8.04 13.23
CA ASN A 98 -22.86 8.69 12.27
C ASN A 98 -21.42 8.13 12.28
N GLY A 99 -21.27 6.83 12.54
CA GLY A 99 -19.98 6.16 12.59
C GLY A 99 -19.30 6.05 11.22
N ILE A 100 -18.00 6.35 11.16
CA ILE A 100 -17.19 6.20 9.93
C ILE A 100 -16.04 5.23 10.20
N GLY A 101 -16.05 4.09 9.49
CA GLY A 101 -14.95 3.13 9.46
C GLY A 101 -13.99 3.46 8.33
N LEU A 102 -12.79 3.96 8.63
CA LEU A 102 -11.77 4.24 7.62
C LEU A 102 -10.67 3.17 7.64
N VAL A 103 -10.49 2.46 6.53
CA VAL A 103 -9.52 1.37 6.38
C VAL A 103 -8.46 1.75 5.36
N LYS A 104 -7.21 1.92 5.84
CA LYS A 104 -6.05 2.12 4.96
C LYS A 104 -5.46 0.79 4.53
N LEU A 105 -5.42 0.54 3.23
CA LEU A 105 -4.86 -0.66 2.63
C LEU A 105 -3.57 -0.36 1.85
N MET A 106 -2.87 -1.43 1.49
CA MET A 106 -1.69 -1.35 0.63
C MET A 106 -2.10 -0.99 -0.81
N GLY A 107 -1.17 -0.40 -1.55
CA GLY A 107 -1.42 0.16 -2.87
C GLY A 107 -0.70 1.49 -3.07
N ARG A 108 0.62 1.43 -3.23
CA ARG A 108 1.47 2.63 -3.38
C ARG A 108 1.24 3.33 -4.72
N TYR A 109 1.14 2.57 -5.80
CA TYR A 109 0.95 3.09 -7.16
C TYR A 109 -0.32 2.56 -7.83
N SER A 110 -0.88 1.48 -7.30
CA SER A 110 -2.10 0.86 -7.80
C SER A 110 -3.07 0.55 -6.67
N GLY A 111 -4.36 0.60 -6.97
CA GLY A 111 -5.45 0.32 -6.05
C GLY A 111 -5.95 -1.12 -6.08
N PHE A 112 -5.19 -2.09 -6.60
CA PHE A 112 -5.71 -3.45 -6.82
C PHE A 112 -6.22 -4.11 -5.54
N ILE A 113 -5.46 -4.08 -4.44
CA ILE A 113 -5.93 -4.66 -3.17
C ILE A 113 -7.20 -3.96 -2.70
N ALA A 114 -7.20 -2.62 -2.69
CA ALA A 114 -8.34 -1.83 -2.24
C ALA A 114 -9.61 -2.09 -3.07
N MET A 115 -9.47 -2.16 -4.39
CA MET A 115 -10.57 -2.42 -5.32
C MET A 115 -11.09 -3.86 -5.21
N TYR A 116 -10.21 -4.87 -5.19
CA TYR A 116 -10.63 -6.26 -5.05
C TYR A 116 -11.29 -6.53 -3.69
N ALA A 117 -10.72 -5.99 -2.60
CA ALA A 117 -11.32 -6.10 -1.28
C ALA A 117 -12.68 -5.39 -1.20
N THR A 118 -12.80 -4.22 -1.84
CA THR A 118 -14.08 -3.49 -1.94
C THR A 118 -15.11 -4.28 -2.72
N LEU A 119 -14.77 -4.82 -3.90
CA LEU A 119 -15.71 -5.59 -4.73
C LEU A 119 -16.14 -6.90 -4.07
N ALA A 120 -15.27 -7.48 -3.23
CA ALA A 120 -15.55 -8.69 -2.49
C ALA A 120 -16.32 -8.42 -1.18
N SER A 121 -16.45 -7.16 -0.76
CA SER A 121 -17.26 -6.73 0.37
C SER A 121 -18.58 -6.10 -0.11
N ARG A 122 -19.63 -6.18 0.71
CA ARG A 122 -20.90 -5.49 0.46
C ARG A 122 -21.02 -4.17 1.22
N ASP A 123 -20.07 -3.90 2.09
CA ASP A 123 -20.21 -2.95 3.18
C ASP A 123 -19.36 -1.68 2.98
N VAL A 124 -18.61 -1.62 1.88
CA VAL A 124 -17.77 -0.46 1.53
C VAL A 124 -18.58 0.55 0.73
N ASP A 125 -18.70 1.77 1.23
CA ASP A 125 -19.41 2.87 0.59
C ASP A 125 -18.54 3.70 -0.34
N CYS A 126 -17.24 3.77 -0.07
CA CYS A 126 -16.29 4.56 -0.85
C CYS A 126 -14.94 3.85 -0.92
N CYS A 127 -14.39 3.75 -2.13
CA CYS A 127 -13.04 3.24 -2.35
C CYS A 127 -12.19 4.31 -3.04
N LEU A 128 -11.11 4.72 -2.37
CA LEU A 128 -10.18 5.75 -2.82
C LEU A 128 -8.87 5.08 -3.26
N ILE A 129 -8.53 5.23 -4.54
CA ILE A 129 -7.38 4.57 -5.18
C ILE A 129 -6.48 5.59 -5.92
N PRO A 130 -5.18 5.31 -6.09
CA PRO A 130 -4.25 6.20 -6.80
C PRO A 130 -4.67 6.54 -8.23
N GLU A 131 -5.36 5.62 -8.91
CA GLU A 131 -5.77 5.75 -10.30
C GLU A 131 -6.97 6.68 -10.50
N SER A 132 -7.73 6.97 -9.43
CA SER A 132 -8.92 7.81 -9.46
C SER A 132 -8.75 9.01 -8.52
N PRO A 133 -8.20 10.14 -9.01
CA PRO A 133 -8.07 11.35 -8.22
C PRO A 133 -9.42 11.84 -7.67
N PHE A 134 -9.38 12.40 -6.48
CA PHE A 134 -10.56 12.97 -5.81
C PHE A 134 -10.20 14.33 -5.17
N TYR A 135 -11.22 15.04 -4.71
CA TYR A 135 -11.08 16.28 -3.96
C TYR A 135 -12.02 16.25 -2.75
N LEU A 136 -11.71 17.06 -1.73
CA LEU A 136 -12.42 17.02 -0.46
C LEU A 136 -13.72 17.84 -0.48
N GLU A 137 -13.65 19.07 -0.98
CA GLU A 137 -14.69 20.10 -0.88
C GLU A 137 -15.25 20.49 -2.25
N GLY A 138 -16.51 20.91 -2.29
CA GLY A 138 -17.21 21.31 -3.52
C GLY A 138 -18.19 20.24 -4.01
N GLU A 139 -18.98 20.59 -5.04
CA GLU A 139 -20.02 19.73 -5.60
C GLU A 139 -19.43 18.41 -6.12
N GLY A 140 -19.84 17.28 -5.54
CA GLY A 140 -19.31 15.95 -5.86
C GLY A 140 -18.03 15.58 -5.11
N GLY A 141 -17.60 16.40 -4.14
CA GLY A 141 -16.45 16.16 -3.30
C GLY A 141 -16.68 15.06 -2.26
N LEU A 142 -15.59 14.61 -1.65
CA LEU A 142 -15.64 13.54 -0.66
C LEU A 142 -16.49 13.91 0.58
N PHE A 143 -16.43 15.15 1.06
CA PHE A 143 -17.20 15.57 2.24
C PHE A 143 -18.70 15.56 1.99
N GLU A 144 -19.15 16.10 0.85
CA GLU A 144 -20.56 16.06 0.45
C GLU A 144 -21.05 14.61 0.31
N TYR A 145 -20.21 13.73 -0.27
CA TYR A 145 -20.53 12.30 -0.37
C TYR A 145 -20.71 11.66 1.01
N ILE A 146 -19.78 11.92 1.94
CA ILE A 146 -19.84 11.41 3.32
C ILE A 146 -21.14 11.87 4.00
N GLU A 147 -21.46 13.16 3.95
CA GLU A 147 -22.68 13.70 4.57
C GLU A 147 -23.94 13.04 4.04
N ARG A 148 -24.04 12.89 2.71
CA ARG A 148 -25.19 12.22 2.09
C ARG A 148 -25.32 10.79 2.58
N ARG A 149 -24.21 10.03 2.60
CA ARG A 149 -24.22 8.63 3.07
C ARG A 149 -24.59 8.51 4.55
N LEU A 150 -24.09 9.40 5.40
CA LEU A 150 -24.44 9.41 6.83
C LEU A 150 -25.94 9.73 7.04
N LYS A 151 -26.51 10.67 6.28
CA LYS A 151 -27.95 10.98 6.35
C LYS A 151 -28.82 9.81 5.88
N GLU A 152 -28.36 9.04 4.89
CA GLU A 152 -29.08 7.89 4.34
C GLU A 152 -28.99 6.65 5.23
N ASN A 153 -27.78 6.33 5.72
CA ASN A 153 -27.45 5.03 6.30
C ASN A 153 -26.93 5.08 7.74
N ASN A 154 -26.77 6.27 8.33
CA ASN A 154 -26.28 6.53 9.69
C ASN A 154 -24.85 6.03 10.00
N HIS A 155 -24.18 5.42 9.03
CA HIS A 155 -22.79 4.99 9.13
C HIS A 155 -22.19 4.87 7.72
N MET A 156 -20.88 4.77 7.65
CA MET A 156 -20.15 4.65 6.39
C MET A 156 -18.83 3.89 6.56
N VAL A 157 -18.42 3.11 5.56
CA VAL A 157 -17.08 2.53 5.45
C VAL A 157 -16.35 3.11 4.25
N ILE A 158 -15.15 3.63 4.51
CA ILE A 158 -14.24 4.18 3.51
C ILE A 158 -13.00 3.32 3.45
N VAL A 159 -12.68 2.79 2.28
CA VAL A 159 -11.42 2.10 1.99
C VAL A 159 -10.51 3.07 1.23
N VAL A 160 -9.26 3.19 1.67
CA VAL A 160 -8.27 4.04 1.02
C VAL A 160 -6.96 3.29 0.81
N ALA A 161 -6.48 3.24 -0.43
CA ALA A 161 -5.13 2.78 -0.71
C ALA A 161 -4.11 3.84 -0.28
N GLU A 162 -2.97 3.42 0.28
CA GLU A 162 -1.96 4.35 0.83
C GLU A 162 -1.44 5.39 -0.18
N GLY A 163 -1.41 5.06 -1.48
CA GLY A 163 -1.01 5.97 -2.54
C GLY A 163 -2.07 6.98 -2.97
N ALA A 164 -3.33 6.83 -2.54
CA ALA A 164 -4.41 7.73 -2.93
C ALA A 164 -4.26 9.10 -2.23
N GLY A 165 -4.61 10.19 -2.92
CA GLY A 165 -4.68 11.53 -2.34
C GLY A 165 -3.33 12.14 -1.90
N GLN A 166 -2.19 11.56 -2.29
CA GLN A 166 -0.86 12.06 -1.89
C GLN A 166 -0.59 13.50 -2.36
N ASP A 167 -1.17 13.91 -3.49
CA ASP A 167 -1.13 15.28 -4.00
C ASP A 167 -1.93 16.27 -3.13
N LEU A 168 -3.05 15.82 -2.56
CA LEU A 168 -3.86 16.61 -1.62
C LEU A 168 -3.11 16.83 -0.30
N ILE A 169 -2.44 15.77 0.20
CA ILE A 169 -1.64 15.87 1.42
C ILE A 169 -0.45 16.80 1.19
N ALA A 170 0.24 16.69 0.05
CA ALA A 170 1.39 17.53 -0.29
C ALA A 170 1.02 19.02 -0.38
N LYS A 171 -0.20 19.36 -0.83
CA LYS A 171 -0.71 20.74 -0.81
C LYS A 171 -1.02 21.24 0.61
N SER A 172 -1.40 20.33 1.50
CA SER A 172 -1.86 20.66 2.85
C SER A 172 -0.73 20.72 3.88
N ILE A 173 0.33 19.91 3.69
CA ILE A 173 1.46 19.83 4.59
C ILE A 173 2.73 20.02 3.76
N PRO A 174 3.50 21.11 3.96
CA PRO A 174 4.79 21.29 3.30
C PRO A 174 5.84 20.37 3.95
N VAL A 175 5.73 19.06 3.74
CA VAL A 175 6.77 18.10 4.10
C VAL A 175 7.68 17.93 2.90
N ALA A 176 8.98 18.06 3.14
CA ALA A 176 10.04 17.82 2.17
C ALA A 176 9.89 16.46 1.48
N ASP A 177 10.29 16.39 0.20
CA ASP A 177 10.44 15.15 -0.57
C ASP A 177 11.46 14.21 0.10
N GLN A 178 11.04 13.54 1.17
CA GLN A 178 11.86 12.57 1.87
C GLN A 178 11.87 11.27 1.07
N LEU A 179 13.07 10.75 0.86
CA LEU A 179 13.28 9.46 0.23
C LEU A 179 13.54 8.41 1.31
N ASP A 180 13.02 7.20 1.10
CA ASP A 180 13.40 6.04 1.89
C ASP A 180 14.86 5.62 1.59
N ALA A 181 15.40 4.66 2.37
CA ALA A 181 16.75 4.15 2.18
C ALA A 181 16.99 3.47 0.82
N SER A 182 15.92 3.18 0.07
CA SER A 182 15.95 2.60 -1.28
C SER A 182 15.78 3.65 -2.38
N GLY A 183 15.64 4.93 -2.03
CA GLY A 183 15.51 6.05 -2.96
C GLY A 183 14.07 6.31 -3.44
N ASN A 184 13.05 5.69 -2.85
CA ASN A 184 11.65 5.98 -3.22
C ASN A 184 11.08 7.10 -2.36
N LYS A 185 10.16 7.88 -2.92
CA LYS A 185 9.43 8.91 -2.16
C LYS A 185 8.63 8.26 -1.02
N LEU A 186 8.81 8.80 0.19
CA LEU A 186 8.06 8.37 1.35
C LEU A 186 6.62 8.87 1.23
N LEU A 187 5.65 7.96 1.36
CA LEU A 187 4.25 8.35 1.36
C LEU A 187 3.87 8.92 2.73
N LEU A 188 3.05 9.95 2.72
CA LEU A 188 2.44 10.49 3.94
C LEU A 188 1.25 9.60 4.31
N ASP A 189 0.93 9.51 5.60
CA ASP A 189 -0.17 8.67 6.08
C ASP A 189 -1.52 9.28 5.71
N VAL A 190 -2.06 8.85 4.57
CA VAL A 190 -3.36 9.30 4.07
C VAL A 190 -4.51 8.90 4.99
N GLY A 191 -4.40 7.77 5.70
CA GLY A 191 -5.46 7.31 6.59
C GLY A 191 -5.61 8.24 7.79
N LEU A 192 -4.49 8.58 8.42
CA LEU A 192 -4.47 9.53 9.52
C LEU A 192 -4.86 10.94 9.05
N TRP A 193 -4.38 11.38 7.89
CA TRP A 193 -4.69 12.69 7.34
C TRP A 193 -6.19 12.83 7.00
N LEU A 194 -6.78 11.86 6.30
CA LEU A 194 -8.22 11.85 5.99
C LEU A 194 -9.06 11.84 7.27
N THR A 195 -8.67 11.04 8.27
CA THR A 195 -9.37 11.00 9.56
C THR A 195 -9.45 12.39 10.20
N HIS A 196 -8.36 13.15 10.21
CA HIS A 196 -8.37 14.53 10.74
C HIS A 196 -9.24 15.46 9.91
N LYS A 197 -9.16 15.35 8.58
CA LYS A 197 -9.91 16.20 7.65
C LYS A 197 -11.42 15.98 7.75
N ILE A 198 -11.86 14.72 7.79
CA ILE A 198 -13.26 14.34 7.95
C ILE A 198 -13.79 14.83 9.31
N LYS A 199 -13.04 14.62 10.40
CA LYS A 199 -13.45 15.10 11.73
C LYS A 199 -13.61 16.62 11.79
N GLY A 200 -12.68 17.37 11.18
CA GLY A 200 -12.75 18.82 11.11
C GLY A 200 -14.01 19.30 10.37
N SER A 201 -14.26 18.74 9.18
CA SER A 201 -15.43 19.09 8.36
C SER A 201 -16.76 18.81 9.08
N LEU A 202 -16.88 17.67 9.77
CA LEU A 202 -18.09 17.33 10.52
C LEU A 202 -18.30 18.21 11.76
N GLN A 203 -17.22 18.75 12.35
CA GLN A 203 -17.32 19.64 13.51
C GLN A 203 -17.73 21.05 13.11
N GLU A 204 -17.15 21.60 12.03
CA GLU A 204 -17.53 22.91 11.48
C GLU A 204 -19.00 22.99 11.10
N GLN A 205 -19.60 21.88 10.65
CA GLN A 205 -21.03 21.81 10.34
C GLN A 205 -21.93 21.79 11.57
N LYS A 206 -21.55 21.06 12.62
CA LYS A 206 -22.32 21.08 13.88
C LYS A 206 -22.35 22.49 14.48
N ASP A 207 -21.23 23.19 14.42
CA ASP A 207 -21.14 24.56 14.91
C ASP A 207 -21.92 25.57 14.03
N GLY A 208 -22.16 25.23 12.75
CA GLY A 208 -22.93 26.04 11.81
C GLY A 208 -24.45 25.84 11.87
N ASP A 209 -24.94 24.67 12.28
CA ASP A 209 -26.37 24.37 12.43
C ASP A 209 -26.95 24.83 13.80
N ASP A 210 -26.10 25.12 14.79
CA ASP A 210 -26.48 25.63 16.13
C ASP A 210 -26.64 27.18 16.17
N HIS A 211 -26.64 27.85 15.01
CA HIS A 211 -26.84 29.30 14.83
C HIS A 211 -28.03 29.63 13.92
#